data_AF-A0A505HBR3-F1
#
_entry.id   AF-A0A505HBR3-F1
#
_cell.length_a   1.000
_cell.length_b   1.000
_cell.length_c   1.000
_cell.angle_alpha   90.00
_cell.angle_beta   90.00
_cell.angle_gamma   90.00
#
_symmetry.space_group_name_H-M   'P 1'
#
loop_
_entity.id
_entity.type
_entity.pdbx_description
1 polymer ?
#
loop_
_entity_poly.entity_id
_entity_poly.type
_entity_poly.pdbx_seq_one_letter_code
_entity_poly.pdbx_strand_id
1 'polypeptide(L)' 'MAGQRIHVGIHHAGTTLTVEASDTTFRVHNGDQLVAEVTRTTVKPIARFKVRKPEPSRAARTPQHRDEA' A
#
# COMPACT_ATOMS: atom_id res chain seq x y z
N MET A 1 9.41 -9.87 -8.69
CA MET A 1 7.94 -9.87 -8.62
C MET A 1 7.46 -8.44 -8.80
N ALA A 2 6.76 -8.12 -9.89
CA ALA A 2 6.17 -6.80 -10.06
C ALA A 2 4.90 -6.72 -9.18
N GLY A 3 4.91 -5.89 -8.15
CA GLY A 3 3.73 -5.61 -7.34
C GLY A 3 2.90 -4.49 -7.95
N GLN A 4 1.58 -4.54 -7.79
CA GLN A 4 0.69 -3.43 -8.13
C GLN A 4 0.52 -2.53 -6.90
N ARG A 5 0.74 -1.23 -7.06
CA ARG A 5 0.51 -0.23 -6.00
C ARG A 5 -0.93 0.27 -6.11
N ILE A 6 -1.66 0.25 -4.99
CA ILE A 6 -3.01 0.83 -4.88
C ILE A 6 -2.89 2.08 -4.01
N HIS A 7 -3.29 3.23 -4.54
CA HIS A 7 -3.29 4.49 -3.79
C HIS A 7 -4.64 4.64 -3.07
N VAL A 8 -4.61 4.69 -1.74
CA VAL A 8 -5.82 4.80 -0.90
C VAL A 8 -6.02 6.20 -0.32
N GLY A 9 -5.04 7.10 -0.44
CA GLY A 9 -5.09 8.46 0.13
C GLY A 9 -4.66 8.55 1.60
N ILE A 10 -4.13 9.71 2.00
CA ILE A 10 -3.55 9.92 3.34
C ILE A 10 -4.59 9.93 4.47
N HIS A 11 -5.85 10.27 4.18
CA HIS A 11 -6.94 10.28 5.15
C HIS A 11 -7.24 8.90 5.75
N HIS A 12 -6.80 7.82 5.09
CA HIS A 12 -6.94 6.45 5.57
C HIS A 12 -5.70 5.93 6.33
N ALA A 13 -4.74 6.80 6.63
CA ALA A 13 -3.57 6.43 7.42
C ALA A 13 -3.96 5.99 8.84
N GLY A 14 -3.40 4.87 9.31
CA GLY A 14 -3.73 4.29 10.61
C GLY A 14 -5.07 3.53 10.64
N THR A 15 -5.85 3.58 9.56
CA THR A 15 -7.13 2.87 9.44
C THR A 15 -6.90 1.46 8.91
N THR A 16 -7.67 0.50 9.43
CA THR A 16 -7.72 -0.86 8.86
C THR A 16 -8.62 -0.87 7.64
N LEU A 17 -8.10 -1.37 6.52
CA LEU A 17 -8.85 -1.50 5.26
C LEU A 17 -8.99 -2.96 4.87
N THR A 18 -10.13 -3.33 4.32
CA THR A 18 -10.37 -4.64 3.72
C THR A 18 -10.03 -4.58 2.24
N VAL A 19 -9.23 -5.52 1.74
CA VAL A 19 -8.94 -5.64 0.31
C VAL A 19 -9.57 -6.93 -0.21
N GLU A 20 -10.60 -6.79 -1.04
CA GLU A 20 -11.19 -7.89 -1.79
C GLU A 20 -10.48 -7.99 -3.14
N ALA A 21 -10.08 -9.22 -3.51
CA ALA A 21 -9.54 -9.52 -4.83
C ALA A 21 -10.57 -10.31 -5.63
N SER A 22 -11.22 -9.65 -6.57
CA SER A 22 -12.11 -10.27 -7.55
C SER A 22 -11.30 -10.71 -8.78
N ASP A 23 -11.95 -11.28 -9.80
CA ASP A 23 -11.26 -11.82 -10.99
C ASP A 23 -10.43 -10.78 -11.75
N THR A 24 -10.96 -9.56 -11.87
CA THR A 24 -10.37 -8.48 -12.69
C THR A 24 -10.05 -7.23 -11.91
N THR A 25 -10.45 -7.13 -10.64
CA THR A 25 -10.29 -5.91 -9.83
C THR A 25 -9.84 -6.23 -8.41
N PHE A 26 -9.22 -5.23 -7.79
CA PHE A 26 -9.08 -5.11 -6.35
C PHE A 26 -10.08 -4.05 -5.86
N ARG A 27 -10.87 -4.39 -4.84
CA ARG A 27 -11.75 -3.46 -4.15
C ARG A 27 -11.24 -3.23 -2.73
N VAL A 28 -11.08 -1.98 -2.36
CA VAL A 28 -10.60 -1.57 -1.03
C VAL A 28 -11.75 -0.94 -0.27
N HIS A 29 -12.05 -1.45 0.92
CA HIS A 29 -13.16 -1.02 1.75
C HIS A 29 -12.69 -0.50 3.11
N ASN A 30 -13.41 0.49 3.63
CA ASN A 30 -13.37 0.94 5.01
C ASN A 30 -14.72 0.63 5.65
N GLY A 31 -14.84 -0.51 6.34
CA GLY A 31 -16.15 -1.07 6.68
C GLY A 31 -16.94 -1.39 5.42
N ASP A 32 -18.15 -0.84 5.30
CA ASP A 32 -19.01 -1.03 4.12
C ASP A 32 -18.73 -0.03 3.00
N GLN A 33 -17.91 0.99 3.26
CA GLN A 33 -17.61 2.03 2.29
C GLN A 33 -16.51 1.59 1.32
N LEU A 34 -16.80 1.61 0.01
CA LEU A 34 -15.79 1.44 -1.03
C LEU A 34 -14.88 2.69 -1.09
N VAL A 35 -13.58 2.48 -0.92
CA VAL A 35 -12.54 3.53 -0.93
C VAL A 35 -11.86 3.61 -2.30
N ALA A 36 -11.54 2.47 -2.90
CA ALA A 36 -10.89 2.41 -4.21
C ALA A 36 -11.25 1.11 -4.94
N GLU A 37 -11.38 1.22 -6.26
CA GLU A 37 -11.45 0.07 -7.16
C GLU A 37 -10.33 0.18 -8.20
N VAL A 38 -9.54 -0.87 -8.36
CA VAL A 38 -8.36 -0.87 -9.25
C VAL A 38 -8.34 -2.13 -10.08
N THR A 39 -8.25 -1.98 -11.41
CA THR A 39 -8.09 -3.12 -12.33
C THR A 39 -6.80 -3.88 -12.04
N ARG A 40 -6.91 -5.20 -11.95
CA ARG A 40 -5.77 -6.10 -11.80
C ARG A 40 -4.90 -6.05 -13.04
N THR A 41 -3.60 -5.94 -12.86
CA THR A 41 -2.62 -6.06 -13.97
C THR A 41 -2.39 -7.51 -14.40
N THR A 42 -2.94 -8.48 -13.67
CA THR A 42 -2.85 -9.90 -14.02
C THR A 42 -4.08 -10.69 -13.54
N VAL A 43 -4.49 -11.66 -14.35
CA VAL A 43 -5.55 -12.63 -14.05
C VAL A 43 -5.02 -13.92 -13.40
N LYS A 44 -3.69 -14.04 -13.21
CA LYS A 44 -3.12 -15.21 -12.53
C LYS A 44 -3.69 -15.33 -11.11
N PRO A 45 -3.96 -16.55 -10.61
CA PRO A 45 -4.43 -16.75 -9.24
C PRO A 45 -3.47 -16.13 -8.22
N ILE A 46 -4.03 -15.53 -7.16
CA ILE A 46 -3.24 -14.95 -6.08
C ILE A 46 -2.81 -16.06 -5.14
N ALA A 47 -1.52 -16.39 -5.12
CA ALA A 47 -1.00 -17.47 -4.28
C ALA A 47 -0.66 -17.01 -2.85
N ARG A 48 -0.42 -15.72 -2.62
CA ARG A 48 0.08 -15.19 -1.33
C ARG A 48 -0.40 -13.76 -1.10
N PHE A 49 -0.85 -13.46 0.12
CA PHE A 49 -1.10 -12.11 0.60
C PHE A 49 0.06 -11.69 1.52
N LYS A 50 0.66 -10.52 1.27
CA LYS A 50 1.78 -9.99 2.05
C LYS A 50 1.55 -8.52 2.34
N VAL A 51 1.57 -8.15 3.62
CA VAL A 51 1.59 -6.75 4.07
C VAL A 51 3.04 -6.39 4.41
N ARG A 52 3.49 -5.22 3.96
CA ARG A 52 4.81 -4.66 4.28
C ARG A 52 4.60 -3.36 5.05
N LYS A 53 5.46 -3.10 6.05
CA LYS A 53 5.51 -1.76 6.67
C LYS A 53 5.87 -0.74 5.58
N PRO A 54 5.33 0.51 5.66
CA PRO A 54 5.79 1.58 4.81
C PRO A 54 7.30 1.72 4.92
N GLU A 55 7.99 1.89 3.80
CA GLU A 55 9.41 2.24 3.83
C GLU A 55 9.52 3.62 4.50
N PRO A 56 10.39 3.79 5.52
CA PRO A 56 10.60 5.10 6.14
C PRO A 56 10.94 6.11 5.05
N SER A 57 10.32 7.29 5.10
CA SER A 57 10.62 8.33 4.11
C SER A 57 12.14 8.57 4.11
N ARG A 58 12.74 8.60 2.90
CA ARG A 58 14.20 8.78 2.73
C ARG A 58 14.73 10.04 3.43
N ALA A 59 13.85 11.00 3.72
CA ALA A 59 14.14 12.22 4.47
C ALA A 59 14.48 11.99 5.96
N ALA A 60 14.07 10.87 6.57
CA ALA A 60 14.46 10.54 7.95
C ALA A 60 15.93 10.05 8.06
N ARG A 61 16.65 9.95 6.95
CA ARG A 61 18.07 9.58 6.89
C ARG A 61 18.93 10.82 6.63
N THR A 62 18.87 11.81 7.51
CA THR A 62 19.92 12.85 7.53
C THR A 62 21.21 12.20 8.01
N PRO A 63 22.33 12.29 7.27
CA PRO A 63 23.63 11.90 7.80
C PRO A 63 24.03 12.93 8.86
N GLN A 64 24.12 12.48 10.12
CA GLN A 64 24.84 13.20 11.16
C GLN A 64 26.33 13.07 10.86
N HIS A 65 26.95 14.12 10.32
CA HIS A 65 28.29 14.51 10.74
C HIS A 65 28.54 15.98 10.40
N ARG A 66 28.40 16.84 11.40
CA ARG A 66 29.13 18.11 11.48
C ARG A 66 29.43 18.35 12.95
N ASP A 67 30.48 17.68 13.44
CA ASP A 67 31.24 18.23 14.55
C ASP A 67 32.49 18.87 13.94
N GLU A 68 32.47 20.19 13.99
CA GLU A 68 33.53 21.13 13.65
C GLU A 68 34.29 21.40 14.94
N ALA A 69 35.62 21.27 14.91
CA ALA A 69 36.56 21.70 15.95
C ALA A 69 37.58 22.64 15.32
#